data_AF-A0A350T212-F1
#
_entry.id   AF-A0A350T212-F1
#
_cell.length_a   1.000
_cell.length_b   1.000
_cell.length_c   1.000
_cell.angle_alpha   90.00
_cell.angle_beta   90.00
_cell.angle_gamma   90.00
#
_symmetry.space_group_name_H-M   'P 1'
#
loop_
_entity.id
_entity.type
_entity.pdbx_description
1 polymer ?
#
loop_
_entity_poly.entity_id
_entity_poly.type
_entity_poly.pdbx_seq_one_letter_code
_entity_poly.pdbx_strand_id
1 'polypeptide(L)'
;MQAEQILTAPAFGGTDEEQALAAELFQIYLAQGRFFSDGAPIRLSLLQLVEAMGKSQPRVRTWPRRIEEALSASPDVFAQEGSGDDLSFVTTRRGVSPGGSSGRREQVLTARFATPQPKRERPVRKAPVLAPAESIVIATETQTPIAPPIDTTPFEVVSVLPEPAPAVTPVTAQQIDALTATESEIAQAIQEALGSEAAVARWGDQWIGEERLQRLSRGDLRRIEDFIREQPERIATDVEIAQDVLGIRPNAADYASMLFAVNYRLSREPREFEYLGSATHGVWSLANASAIGTAKRKASEIGQDYRVLLEYDYSAEPAEEGLVEHILSYYEYTYGVLPFDANLRSIMPMPGFKDQRAVRITFESPQTGETVQAELRFPTGNRGGYIAGLETFYAENLIPGAVLTIEKTDQPQHYLLEYFRVSGEDRKLLALDEKKGKYVFRPTTFYCATQDEFVLSENRVPRFADQKPLDERSKRHPEQVIAAAFERAGENVQTSDDPKYYALIADLQAAANVERPIPAELLRDILVNNTHPEFSVDESTEDAFFYTPTA
;
A
#
# COMPACT_ATOMS: atom_id res chain seq x y z
N MET A 1 -6.23 -3.65 -9.91
CA MET A 1 -5.56 -3.21 -11.14
C MET A 1 -6.59 -3.17 -12.26
N GLN A 2 -6.86 -2.01 -12.86
CA GLN A 2 -7.54 -1.99 -14.15
C GLN A 2 -6.50 -2.40 -15.17
N ALA A 3 -6.79 -3.47 -15.93
CA ALA A 3 -5.98 -3.85 -17.08
C ALA A 3 -5.73 -2.59 -17.91
N GLU A 4 -4.46 -2.26 -18.12
CA GLU A 4 -4.05 -1.30 -19.14
C GLU A 4 -4.64 -1.82 -20.45
N GLN A 5 -5.83 -1.31 -20.80
CA GLN A 5 -6.38 -1.54 -22.12
C GLN A 5 -5.46 -0.78 -23.05
N ILE A 6 -4.48 -1.49 -23.60
CA ILE A 6 -3.69 -1.05 -24.74
C ILE A 6 -4.72 -0.82 -25.85
N LEU A 7 -5.20 0.41 -25.96
CA LEU A 7 -6.02 0.87 -27.07
C LEU A 7 -5.14 0.70 -28.31
N THR A 8 -5.39 -0.34 -29.09
CA THR A 8 -4.69 -0.56 -30.35
C THR A 8 -4.78 0.71 -31.18
N ALA A 9 -3.65 1.31 -31.52
CA ALA A 9 -3.63 2.57 -32.25
C ALA A 9 -4.45 2.43 -33.56
N PRO A 10 -5.36 3.38 -33.85
CA PRO A 10 -6.15 3.33 -35.07
C PRO A 10 -5.24 3.41 -36.29
N ALA A 11 -5.60 2.71 -37.36
CA ALA A 11 -4.91 2.82 -38.64
C ALA A 11 -5.36 4.09 -39.36
N PHE A 12 -4.42 4.98 -39.69
CA PHE A 12 -4.67 6.21 -40.44
C PHE A 12 -4.49 5.96 -41.94
N GLY A 13 -5.32 6.59 -42.77
CA GLY A 13 -5.22 6.57 -44.23
C GLY A 13 -4.42 7.75 -44.78
N GLY A 14 -4.01 7.66 -46.05
CA GLY A 14 -3.21 8.67 -46.75
C GLY A 14 -1.74 8.28 -46.94
N THR A 15 -0.93 9.25 -47.33
CA THR A 15 0.54 9.16 -47.43
C THR A 15 1.21 9.06 -46.06
N ASP A 16 2.47 8.63 -45.99
CA ASP A 16 3.20 8.50 -44.72
C ASP A 16 3.23 9.82 -43.91
N GLU A 17 3.32 10.97 -44.60
CA GLU A 17 3.25 12.29 -43.96
C GLU A 17 1.85 12.61 -43.41
N GLU A 18 0.79 12.24 -44.13
CA GLU A 18 -0.60 12.44 -43.70
C GLU A 18 -0.96 11.51 -42.54
N GLN A 19 -0.46 10.27 -42.54
CA GLN A 19 -0.64 9.31 -41.44
C GLN A 19 0.07 9.80 -40.17
N ALA A 20 1.31 10.28 -40.28
CA ALA A 20 2.04 10.86 -39.16
C ALA A 20 1.33 12.09 -38.59
N LEU A 21 0.82 12.98 -39.45
CA LEU A 21 0.06 14.15 -39.05
C LEU A 21 -1.29 13.78 -38.42
N ALA A 22 -2.02 12.82 -38.98
CA ALA A 22 -3.28 12.32 -38.42
C ALA A 22 -3.07 11.67 -37.04
N ALA A 23 -1.96 10.95 -36.85
CA ALA A 23 -1.58 10.40 -35.55
C ALA A 23 -1.28 11.51 -34.52
N GLU A 24 -0.54 12.55 -34.90
CA GLU A 24 -0.25 13.71 -34.05
C GLU A 24 -1.55 14.46 -33.67
N LEU A 25 -2.43 14.71 -34.64
CA LEU A 25 -3.73 15.32 -34.41
C LEU A 25 -4.63 14.43 -33.52
N PHE A 26 -4.59 13.11 -33.70
CA PHE A 26 -5.33 12.17 -32.86
C PHE A 26 -4.89 12.25 -31.39
N GLN A 27 -3.60 12.47 -31.10
CA GLN A 27 -3.14 12.70 -29.72
C GLN A 27 -3.77 13.95 -29.10
N ILE A 28 -3.99 15.01 -29.88
CA ILE A 28 -4.70 16.21 -29.41
C ILE A 28 -6.14 15.87 -29.04
N TYR A 29 -6.83 15.06 -29.85
CA TYR A 29 -8.16 14.55 -29.51
C TYR A 29 -8.15 13.69 -28.24
N LEU A 30 -7.19 12.78 -28.09
CA LEU A 30 -7.05 11.95 -26.89
C LEU A 30 -6.81 12.79 -25.64
N ALA A 31 -5.99 13.83 -25.74
CA ALA A 31 -5.73 14.74 -24.63
C ALA A 31 -6.98 15.55 -24.25
N GLN A 32 -7.72 16.09 -25.22
CA GLN A 32 -8.96 16.82 -24.95
C GLN A 32 -10.09 15.93 -24.44
N GLY A 33 -10.18 14.71 -24.97
CA GLY A 33 -11.16 13.70 -24.60
C GLY A 33 -10.73 12.79 -23.45
N ARG A 34 -9.64 13.11 -22.73
CA ARG A 34 -9.01 12.18 -21.76
C ARG A 34 -9.92 11.74 -20.61
N PHE A 35 -10.94 12.54 -20.28
CA PHE A 35 -11.95 12.22 -19.27
C PHE A 35 -13.30 11.82 -19.86
N PHE A 36 -13.40 11.72 -21.18
CA PHE A 36 -14.61 11.29 -21.86
C PHE A 36 -14.66 9.75 -21.86
N SER A 37 -15.86 9.19 -21.94
CA SER A 37 -16.02 7.76 -22.16
C SER A 37 -15.48 7.37 -23.54
N ASP A 38 -15.04 6.12 -23.69
CA ASP A 38 -14.41 5.60 -24.90
C ASP A 38 -15.11 5.95 -26.23
N GLY A 39 -16.44 5.90 -26.23
CA GLY A 39 -17.29 6.15 -27.40
C GLY A 39 -17.94 7.53 -27.43
N ALA A 40 -17.61 8.42 -26.49
CA ALA A 40 -18.14 9.77 -26.51
C ALA A 40 -17.47 10.58 -27.64
N PRO A 41 -18.26 11.32 -28.43
CA PRO A 41 -17.72 12.12 -29.52
C PRO A 41 -16.92 13.32 -28.98
N ILE A 42 -15.68 13.44 -29.43
CA ILE A 42 -14.77 14.55 -29.14
C ILE A 42 -14.76 15.46 -30.35
N ARG A 43 -15.16 16.72 -30.18
CA ARG A 43 -15.28 17.72 -31.25
C ARG A 43 -14.18 18.76 -31.13
N LEU A 44 -13.48 18.99 -32.23
CA LEU A 44 -12.48 20.04 -32.36
C LEU A 44 -12.71 20.79 -33.66
N SER A 45 -12.71 22.13 -33.59
CA SER A 45 -12.77 22.96 -34.80
C SER A 45 -11.41 22.96 -35.50
N LEU A 46 -11.42 23.19 -36.82
CA LEU A 46 -10.19 23.34 -37.60
C LEU A 46 -9.31 24.46 -37.02
N LEU A 47 -9.91 25.54 -36.54
CA LEU A 47 -9.18 26.65 -35.90
C LEU A 47 -8.43 26.20 -34.64
N GLN A 48 -9.04 25.38 -33.80
CA GLN A 48 -8.40 24.86 -32.58
C GLN A 48 -7.22 23.93 -32.93
N LEU A 49 -7.37 23.08 -33.95
CA LEU A 49 -6.30 22.21 -34.42
C LEU A 49 -5.14 23.01 -35.02
N VAL A 50 -5.45 24.04 -35.82
CA VAL A 50 -4.44 24.94 -36.40
C VAL A 50 -3.69 25.71 -35.30
N GLU A 51 -4.38 26.18 -34.26
CA GLU A 51 -3.74 26.86 -33.13
C GLU A 51 -2.80 25.92 -32.36
N ALA A 52 -3.24 24.68 -32.09
CA ALA A 52 -2.43 23.67 -31.41
C ALA A 52 -1.17 23.32 -32.22
N MET A 53 -1.32 23.05 -33.53
CA MET A 53 -0.19 22.77 -34.42
C MET A 53 0.72 23.98 -34.64
N GLY A 54 0.17 25.19 -34.61
CA GLY A 54 0.95 26.43 -34.69
C GLY A 54 1.87 26.64 -33.49
N LYS A 55 1.49 26.14 -32.31
CA LYS A 55 2.32 26.17 -31.09
C LYS A 55 3.46 25.13 -31.14
N SER A 56 3.19 23.92 -31.63
CA SER A 56 4.21 22.87 -31.74
C SER A 56 5.19 23.11 -32.90
N GLN A 57 4.70 23.64 -34.03
CA GLN A 57 5.47 23.79 -35.27
C GLN A 57 5.21 25.15 -35.95
N PRO A 58 5.78 26.25 -35.43
CA PRO A 58 5.48 27.62 -35.87
C PRO A 58 5.99 27.99 -37.28
N ARG A 59 6.77 27.12 -37.94
CA ARG A 59 7.38 27.39 -39.26
C ARG A 59 6.50 26.98 -40.44
N VAL A 60 5.41 26.25 -40.22
CA VAL A 60 4.51 25.77 -41.28
C VAL A 60 3.35 26.75 -41.42
N ARG A 61 3.17 27.34 -42.62
CA ARG A 61 2.15 28.37 -42.89
C ARG A 61 0.86 27.84 -43.53
N THR A 62 0.79 26.54 -43.81
CA THR A 62 -0.30 25.89 -44.56
C THR A 62 -1.09 24.86 -43.73
N TRP A 63 -1.14 25.04 -42.40
CA TRP A 63 -1.82 24.12 -41.49
C TRP A 63 -3.28 23.80 -41.83
N PRO A 64 -4.15 24.78 -42.17
CA PRO A 64 -5.57 24.49 -42.40
C PRO A 64 -5.79 23.42 -43.47
N ARG A 65 -5.09 23.56 -44.60
CA ARG A 65 -5.19 22.63 -45.73
C ARG A 65 -4.59 21.26 -45.43
N ARG A 66 -3.42 21.21 -44.77
CA ARG A 66 -2.76 19.94 -44.42
C ARG A 66 -3.56 19.13 -43.40
N ILE A 67 -4.17 19.81 -42.43
CA ILE A 67 -5.02 19.17 -41.41
C ILE A 67 -6.28 18.60 -42.05
N GLU A 68 -6.94 19.37 -42.93
CA GLU A 68 -8.10 18.87 -43.67
C GLU A 68 -7.75 17.68 -44.55
N GLU A 69 -6.66 17.75 -45.35
CA GLU A 69 -6.19 16.64 -46.20
C GLU A 69 -5.87 15.38 -45.37
N ALA A 70 -5.17 15.50 -44.24
CA ALA A 70 -4.80 14.37 -43.39
C ALA A 70 -5.99 13.74 -42.65
N LEU A 71 -6.91 14.54 -42.10
CA LEU A 71 -8.08 14.02 -41.39
C LEU A 71 -9.11 13.43 -42.35
N SER A 72 -9.34 14.05 -43.50
CA SER A 72 -10.24 13.53 -44.54
C SER A 72 -9.72 12.26 -45.22
N ALA A 73 -8.40 11.99 -45.19
CA ALA A 73 -7.82 10.73 -45.65
C ALA A 73 -8.14 9.54 -44.72
N SER A 74 -8.65 9.79 -43.51
CA SER A 74 -8.97 8.78 -42.49
C SER A 74 -10.45 8.81 -42.05
N PRO A 75 -11.41 8.56 -42.96
CA PRO A 75 -12.86 8.70 -42.68
C PRO A 75 -13.40 7.69 -41.64
N ASP A 76 -12.72 6.55 -41.47
CA ASP A 76 -13.07 5.54 -40.47
C ASP A 76 -12.76 6.01 -39.04
N VAL A 77 -11.84 6.97 -38.89
CA VAL A 77 -11.38 7.52 -37.61
C VAL A 77 -12.01 8.89 -37.33
N PHE A 78 -12.11 9.76 -38.34
CA PHE A 78 -12.61 11.13 -38.22
C PHE A 78 -13.87 11.36 -39.06
N ALA A 79 -14.90 11.92 -38.45
CA ALA A 79 -16.07 12.46 -39.14
C ALA A 79 -15.93 13.98 -39.30
N GLN A 80 -16.24 14.48 -40.49
CA GLN A 80 -16.33 15.92 -40.76
C GLN A 80 -17.75 16.41 -40.43
N GLU A 81 -17.88 17.40 -39.54
CA GLU A 81 -19.14 18.05 -39.17
C GLU A 81 -19.04 19.57 -39.46
N GLY A 82 -19.95 20.10 -40.29
CA GLY A 82 -20.03 21.53 -40.64
C GLY A 82 -19.58 21.88 -42.07
N SER A 83 -19.64 23.17 -42.43
CA SER A 83 -19.13 23.69 -43.72
C SER A 83 -18.62 25.13 -43.58
N GLY A 84 -17.59 25.48 -44.34
CA GLY A 84 -16.99 26.82 -44.33
C GLY A 84 -16.16 27.10 -43.07
N ASP A 85 -16.39 28.26 -42.44
CA ASP A 85 -15.60 28.74 -41.28
C ASP A 85 -15.90 27.99 -39.96
N ASP A 86 -17.00 27.23 -39.89
CA ASP A 86 -17.40 26.40 -38.74
C ASP A 86 -17.01 24.91 -38.92
N LEU A 87 -15.95 24.65 -39.69
CA LEU A 87 -15.52 23.28 -39.94
C LEU A 87 -14.98 22.62 -38.66
N SER A 88 -15.56 21.48 -38.28
CA SER A 88 -15.12 20.67 -37.15
C SER A 88 -14.92 19.22 -37.55
N PHE A 89 -13.99 18.57 -36.87
CA PHE A 89 -13.74 17.14 -37.01
C PHE A 89 -14.06 16.45 -35.69
N VAL A 90 -14.65 15.25 -35.78
CA VAL A 90 -15.13 14.49 -34.65
C VAL A 90 -14.57 13.08 -34.68
N THR A 91 -14.03 12.65 -33.55
CA THR A 91 -13.60 11.27 -33.34
C THR A 91 -13.99 10.80 -31.95
N THR A 92 -13.63 9.57 -31.59
CA THR A 92 -13.80 9.01 -30.25
C THR A 92 -12.43 8.61 -29.69
N ARG A 93 -12.31 8.33 -28.39
CA ARG A 93 -11.05 7.85 -27.81
C ARG A 93 -10.56 6.53 -28.42
N ARG A 94 -11.48 5.73 -28.97
CA ARG A 94 -11.17 4.49 -29.70
C ARG A 94 -10.69 4.70 -31.13
N GLY A 95 -10.65 5.94 -31.62
CA GLY A 95 -10.29 6.22 -33.00
C GLY A 95 -11.35 5.72 -33.99
N VAL A 96 -12.62 5.81 -33.61
CA VAL A 96 -13.75 5.44 -34.48
C VAL A 96 -14.58 6.69 -34.76
N SER A 97 -14.90 6.88 -36.04
CA SER A 97 -15.78 7.94 -36.54
C SER A 97 -17.19 7.80 -35.94
N PRO A 98 -17.70 8.82 -35.19
CA PRO A 98 -19.02 8.76 -34.55
C PRO A 98 -20.20 8.70 -35.53
N GLY A 99 -19.95 8.82 -36.84
CA GLY A 99 -20.96 8.88 -37.90
C GLY A 99 -21.18 7.58 -38.68
N GLY A 100 -20.38 6.52 -38.45
CA GLY A 100 -20.61 5.21 -39.05
C GLY A 100 -21.78 4.51 -38.38
N SER A 101 -22.81 4.13 -39.15
CA SER A 101 -24.01 3.47 -38.66
C SER A 101 -23.73 2.13 -37.96
N SER A 102 -23.40 2.12 -36.67
CA SER A 102 -23.65 0.98 -35.80
C SER A 102 -24.92 1.27 -35.03
N GLY A 103 -26.06 0.95 -35.66
CA GLY A 103 -27.38 0.87 -35.04
C GLY A 103 -27.71 2.05 -34.14
N ARG A 104 -28.42 3.02 -34.70
CA ARG A 104 -29.29 3.91 -33.93
C ARG A 104 -30.12 3.04 -32.99
N ARG A 105 -29.65 2.82 -31.76
CA ARG A 105 -30.51 2.43 -30.64
C ARG A 105 -31.26 3.69 -30.31
N GLU A 106 -32.20 4.05 -31.19
CA GLU A 106 -33.43 4.64 -30.73
C GLU A 106 -33.92 3.69 -29.63
N GLN A 107 -33.64 4.05 -28.38
CA GLN A 107 -34.40 3.52 -27.27
C GLN A 107 -35.79 4.12 -27.39
N VAL A 108 -36.56 3.69 -28.39
CA VAL A 108 -37.99 3.95 -28.40
C VAL A 108 -38.54 3.05 -27.32
N LEU A 109 -38.82 3.64 -26.16
CA LEU A 109 -39.47 3.00 -25.01
C LEU A 109 -40.66 2.12 -25.48
N THR A 110 -41.35 2.57 -26.53
CA THR A 110 -42.48 1.91 -27.20
C THR A 110 -42.17 0.51 -27.76
N ALA A 111 -40.94 0.25 -28.23
CA ALA A 111 -40.58 -1.06 -28.78
C ALA A 111 -40.40 -2.15 -27.71
N ARG A 112 -40.06 -1.77 -26.45
CA ARG A 112 -39.94 -2.74 -25.34
C ARG A 112 -41.28 -3.25 -24.82
N PHE A 113 -42.38 -2.53 -25.09
CA PHE A 113 -43.71 -2.94 -24.65
C PHE A 113 -44.49 -3.76 -25.69
N ALA A 114 -44.05 -3.78 -26.95
CA ALA A 114 -44.79 -4.42 -28.05
C ALA A 114 -44.32 -5.85 -28.38
N THR A 115 -43.22 -6.33 -27.83
CA THR A 115 -42.74 -7.71 -28.05
C THR A 115 -43.08 -8.58 -26.84
N PRO A 116 -43.95 -9.60 -26.96
CA PRO A 116 -44.21 -10.52 -25.86
C PRO A 116 -42.93 -11.29 -25.52
N GLN A 117 -42.49 -11.24 -24.27
CA GLN A 117 -41.31 -11.97 -23.82
C GLN A 117 -41.52 -13.48 -23.99
N PRO A 118 -40.48 -14.25 -24.39
CA PRO A 118 -40.54 -15.70 -24.36
C PRO A 118 -40.80 -16.18 -22.93
N LYS A 119 -41.63 -17.22 -22.81
CA LYS A 119 -42.12 -17.76 -21.54
C LYS A 119 -40.93 -18.21 -20.68
N ARG A 120 -40.62 -17.47 -19.61
CA ARG A 120 -39.61 -17.90 -18.61
C ARG A 120 -40.01 -19.24 -18.03
N GLU A 121 -39.18 -20.27 -18.23
CA GLU A 121 -39.26 -21.50 -17.47
C GLU A 121 -39.01 -21.19 -15.99
N ARG A 122 -40.02 -21.46 -15.16
CA ARG A 122 -39.91 -21.29 -13.72
C ARG A 122 -39.16 -22.48 -13.15
N PRO A 123 -38.08 -22.29 -12.36
CA PRO A 123 -37.55 -23.37 -11.54
C PRO A 123 -38.63 -23.80 -10.54
N VAL A 124 -38.85 -25.12 -10.45
CA VAL A 124 -39.81 -25.75 -9.55
C VAL A 124 -39.36 -25.51 -8.10
N ARG A 125 -40.02 -24.56 -7.41
CA ARG A 125 -39.87 -24.39 -5.96
C ARG A 125 -40.63 -25.49 -5.24
N LYS A 126 -39.92 -26.25 -4.40
CA LYS A 126 -40.53 -27.05 -3.33
C LYS A 126 -41.30 -26.12 -2.38
N ALA A 127 -42.50 -26.54 -2.01
CA ALA A 127 -43.42 -25.77 -1.17
C ALA A 127 -42.85 -25.58 0.26
N PRO A 128 -42.87 -24.36 0.82
CA PRO A 128 -42.68 -24.14 2.23
C PRO A 128 -43.97 -24.47 3.02
N VAL A 129 -43.79 -25.18 4.12
CA VAL A 129 -44.81 -25.50 5.13
C VAL A 129 -45.18 -24.22 5.88
N LEU A 130 -46.48 -23.91 5.92
CA LEU A 130 -47.08 -22.83 6.70
C LEU A 130 -47.36 -23.27 8.13
N ALA A 131 -46.98 -22.42 9.09
CA ALA A 131 -47.58 -22.35 10.43
C ALA A 131 -47.59 -20.87 10.89
N PRO A 132 -48.56 -20.44 11.71
CA PRO A 132 -49.27 -19.19 11.51
C PRO A 132 -48.83 -18.03 12.41
N ALA A 133 -49.25 -16.84 11.98
CA ALA A 133 -49.05 -15.55 12.62
C ALA A 133 -49.82 -15.39 13.94
N GLU A 134 -49.19 -14.73 14.91
CA GLU A 134 -49.86 -14.02 15.99
C GLU A 134 -49.64 -12.51 15.84
N SER A 135 -50.69 -11.76 16.16
CA SER A 135 -50.81 -10.32 16.00
C SER A 135 -51.07 -9.71 17.37
N ILE A 136 -50.33 -8.66 17.76
CA ILE A 136 -50.68 -7.83 18.92
C ILE A 136 -50.37 -6.35 18.64
N VAL A 137 -51.47 -5.62 18.44
CA VAL A 137 -51.91 -4.32 18.98
C VAL A 137 -50.89 -3.27 19.47
N ILE A 138 -51.17 -2.04 19.00
CA ILE A 138 -50.62 -0.70 19.26
C ILE A 138 -50.78 -0.26 20.73
N ALA A 139 -49.81 0.50 21.25
CA ALA A 139 -50.08 1.57 22.22
C ALA A 139 -49.10 2.74 22.06
N THR A 140 -49.67 3.91 21.76
CA THR A 140 -49.05 5.23 21.72
C THR A 140 -49.03 5.80 23.14
N GLU A 141 -47.92 6.40 23.57
CA GLU A 141 -47.98 7.43 24.62
C GLU A 141 -46.92 8.52 24.42
N THR A 142 -47.45 9.73 24.25
CA THR A 142 -46.77 11.02 24.20
C THR A 142 -46.39 11.44 25.62
N GLN A 143 -45.20 12.01 25.82
CA GLN A 143 -44.98 13.02 26.88
C GLN A 143 -43.66 13.80 26.68
N THR A 144 -43.80 15.06 26.31
CA THR A 144 -42.85 16.16 26.60
C THR A 144 -42.92 16.50 28.09
N PRO A 145 -41.81 16.89 28.75
CA PRO A 145 -41.75 18.29 29.15
C PRO A 145 -40.33 18.93 29.24
N ILE A 146 -40.27 20.18 28.75
CA ILE A 146 -39.84 21.43 29.42
C ILE A 146 -38.43 21.49 30.05
N ALA A 147 -37.59 22.34 29.45
CA ALA A 147 -36.37 22.93 30.02
C ALA A 147 -36.67 24.16 30.90
N PRO A 148 -35.82 24.46 31.91
CA PRO A 148 -35.64 25.80 32.45
C PRO A 148 -34.25 26.42 32.13
N PRO A 149 -34.07 27.74 32.34
CA PRO A 149 -33.16 28.56 31.52
C PRO A 149 -31.80 28.89 32.15
N ILE A 150 -30.86 29.16 31.23
CA ILE A 150 -29.72 30.09 31.19
C ILE A 150 -29.34 30.80 32.51
N ASP A 151 -28.06 30.64 32.88
CA ASP A 151 -27.31 31.64 33.66
C ASP A 151 -26.05 32.03 32.86
N THR A 152 -25.97 33.30 32.45
CA THR A 152 -24.86 33.88 31.69
C THR A 152 -24.16 34.90 32.56
N THR A 153 -23.01 34.53 33.11
CA THR A 153 -22.07 35.50 33.68
C THR A 153 -21.05 35.88 32.61
N PRO A 154 -20.84 37.18 32.33
CA PRO A 154 -19.93 37.63 31.29
C PRO A 154 -18.48 37.49 31.74
N PHE A 155 -17.69 36.71 30.99
CA PHE A 155 -16.23 36.74 31.09
C PHE A 155 -15.67 37.88 30.24
N GLU A 156 -14.82 38.65 30.88
CA GLU A 156 -14.09 39.81 30.37
C GLU A 156 -13.14 39.38 29.23
N VAL A 157 -13.37 39.91 28.03
CA VAL A 157 -12.54 39.67 26.84
C VAL A 157 -11.27 40.50 26.95
N VAL A 158 -10.16 39.87 27.33
CA VAL A 158 -8.83 40.44 27.14
C VAL A 158 -8.50 40.36 25.65
N SER A 159 -8.59 41.50 24.98
CA SER A 159 -8.13 41.71 23.61
C SER A 159 -6.62 41.49 23.53
N VAL A 160 -6.20 40.32 23.06
CA VAL A 160 -4.83 40.08 22.57
C VAL A 160 -4.89 40.23 21.05
N LEU A 161 -4.18 41.24 20.55
CA LEU A 161 -3.94 41.49 19.14
C LEU A 161 -3.43 40.19 18.48
N PRO A 162 -4.07 39.66 17.42
CA PRO A 162 -3.52 38.51 16.72
C PRO A 162 -2.27 38.94 15.94
N GLU A 163 -1.16 38.29 16.28
CA GLU A 163 0.07 38.25 15.50
C GLU A 163 -0.26 37.74 14.08
N PRO A 164 0.28 38.35 13.01
CA PRO A 164 -0.09 37.99 11.65
C PRO A 164 0.29 36.54 11.38
N ALA A 165 -0.72 35.74 11.01
CA ALA A 165 -0.54 34.38 10.53
C ALA A 165 0.54 34.35 9.42
N PRO A 166 1.41 33.32 9.40
CA PRO A 166 2.34 33.17 8.29
C PRO A 166 1.54 33.10 7.00
N ALA A 167 1.93 33.94 6.04
CA ALA A 167 1.32 33.98 4.73
C ALA A 167 1.35 32.57 4.14
N VAL A 168 0.16 32.00 3.90
CA VAL A 168 0.00 30.79 3.10
C VAL A 168 0.43 31.16 1.69
N THR A 169 1.66 30.81 1.33
CA THR A 169 2.08 30.81 -0.07
C THR A 169 1.15 29.85 -0.81
N PRO A 170 0.37 30.30 -1.81
CA PRO A 170 -0.39 29.39 -2.64
C PRO A 170 0.60 28.46 -3.33
N VAL A 171 0.50 27.16 -3.05
CA VAL A 171 1.22 26.14 -3.78
C VAL A 171 0.79 26.30 -5.24
N THR A 172 1.73 26.72 -6.08
CA THR A 172 1.48 26.82 -7.51
C THR A 172 1.26 25.39 -7.97
N ALA A 173 0.03 25.03 -8.34
CA ALA A 173 -0.24 23.74 -8.99
C ALA A 173 0.80 23.56 -10.09
N GLN A 174 1.55 22.46 -10.06
CA GLN A 174 2.49 22.17 -11.14
C GLN A 174 1.72 22.29 -12.45
N GLN A 175 2.14 23.24 -13.30
CA GLN A 175 1.59 23.35 -14.64
C GLN A 175 2.09 22.15 -15.41
N ILE A 176 1.34 21.07 -15.37
CA ILE A 176 1.57 19.89 -16.18
C ILE A 176 0.95 20.14 -17.54
N ASP A 177 1.76 19.96 -18.58
CA ASP A 177 1.23 19.93 -19.94
C ASP A 177 0.41 18.64 -20.13
N ALA A 178 -0.90 18.77 -20.08
CA ALA A 178 -1.85 17.66 -20.18
C ALA A 178 -1.74 16.89 -21.51
N LEU A 179 -1.10 17.47 -22.54
CA LEU A 179 -0.89 16.86 -23.84
C LEU A 179 0.26 15.84 -23.84
N THR A 180 1.28 16.03 -23.00
CA THR A 180 2.48 15.18 -22.98
C THR A 180 2.59 14.32 -21.72
N ALA A 181 1.83 14.65 -20.68
CA ALA A 181 1.92 13.96 -19.41
C ALA A 181 1.30 12.55 -19.45
N THR A 182 1.99 11.61 -18.80
CA THR A 182 1.52 10.24 -18.59
C THR A 182 0.29 10.22 -17.67
N GLU A 183 -0.49 9.13 -17.69
CA GLU A 183 -1.65 9.01 -16.79
C GLU A 183 -1.23 9.03 -15.32
N SER A 184 -0.06 8.48 -15.00
CA SER A 184 0.52 8.50 -13.66
C SER A 184 0.86 9.93 -13.21
N GLU A 185 1.50 10.72 -14.06
CA GLU A 185 1.84 12.13 -13.75
C GLU A 185 0.60 12.99 -13.50
N ILE A 186 -0.47 12.79 -14.31
CA ILE A 186 -1.73 13.51 -14.10
C ILE A 186 -2.43 13.05 -12.83
N ALA A 187 -2.48 11.74 -12.57
CA ALA A 187 -3.07 11.21 -11.35
C ALA A 187 -2.36 11.78 -10.11
N GLN A 188 -1.02 11.80 -10.13
CA GLN A 188 -0.22 12.40 -9.07
C GLN A 188 -0.54 13.90 -8.90
N ALA A 189 -0.61 14.66 -9.99
CA ALA A 189 -0.91 16.09 -9.93
C ALA A 189 -2.31 16.39 -9.39
N ILE A 190 -3.30 15.59 -9.76
CA ILE A 190 -4.66 15.69 -9.21
C ILE A 190 -4.64 15.38 -7.71
N GLN A 191 -3.93 14.33 -7.28
CA GLN A 191 -3.82 13.98 -5.87
C GLN A 191 -3.10 15.08 -5.06
N GLU A 192 -2.05 15.69 -5.61
CA GLU A 192 -1.34 16.80 -4.98
C GLU A 192 -2.22 18.05 -4.89
N ALA A 193 -2.90 18.41 -5.98
CA ALA A 193 -3.82 19.54 -6.02
C ALA A 193 -4.95 19.35 -4.99
N LEU A 194 -5.69 18.25 -5.06
CA LEU A 194 -6.78 17.96 -4.12
C LEU A 194 -6.28 17.81 -2.67
N GLY A 195 -5.08 17.26 -2.48
CA GLY A 195 -4.47 17.12 -1.15
C GLY A 195 -4.12 18.45 -0.48
N SER A 196 -3.93 19.51 -1.27
CA SER A 196 -3.67 20.86 -0.78
C SER A 196 -4.95 21.67 -0.51
N GLU A 197 -6.09 21.23 -1.03
CA GLU A 197 -7.36 21.93 -0.90
C GLU A 197 -8.02 21.69 0.45
N ALA A 198 -8.13 22.75 1.27
CA ALA A 198 -8.69 22.65 2.62
C ALA A 198 -10.18 22.25 2.65
N ALA A 199 -10.91 22.48 1.56
CA ALA A 199 -12.32 22.09 1.44
C ALA A 199 -12.52 20.62 1.02
N VAL A 200 -11.44 19.90 0.72
CA VAL A 200 -11.51 18.50 0.27
C VAL A 200 -11.00 17.60 1.39
N ALA A 201 -11.87 16.71 1.83
CA ALA A 201 -11.52 15.65 2.75
C ALA A 201 -10.99 14.45 1.98
N ARG A 202 -9.93 13.81 2.52
CA ARG A 202 -9.29 12.62 1.95
C ARG A 202 -9.25 11.49 2.98
N TRP A 203 -9.52 10.28 2.52
CA TRP A 203 -9.22 9.04 3.23
C TRP A 203 -8.84 7.96 2.21
N GLY A 204 -7.61 7.44 2.30
CA GLY A 204 -7.04 6.58 1.27
C GLY A 204 -7.01 7.26 -0.10
N ASP A 205 -7.66 6.61 -1.08
CA ASP A 205 -7.87 7.12 -2.45
C ASP A 205 -9.24 7.76 -2.66
N GLN A 206 -10.04 7.90 -1.58
CA GLN A 206 -11.35 8.51 -1.62
C GLN A 206 -11.28 10.00 -1.28
N TRP A 207 -12.07 10.80 -1.98
CA TRP A 207 -12.11 12.26 -1.86
C TRP A 207 -13.57 12.73 -1.82
N ILE A 208 -13.91 13.58 -0.84
CA ILE A 208 -15.25 14.16 -0.69
C ILE A 208 -15.10 15.63 -0.28
N GLY A 209 -15.94 16.51 -0.82
CA GLY A 209 -16.04 17.89 -0.34
C GLY A 209 -16.49 17.91 1.13
N GLU A 210 -15.73 18.57 2.00
CA GLU A 210 -15.97 18.54 3.45
C GLU A 210 -17.37 19.07 3.82
N GLU A 211 -17.95 19.96 3.00
CA GLU A 211 -19.30 20.47 3.18
C GLU A 211 -20.40 19.42 3.06
N ARG A 212 -20.12 18.30 2.36
CA ARG A 212 -21.03 17.17 2.19
C ARG A 212 -20.92 16.13 3.30
N LEU A 213 -19.85 16.21 4.10
CA LEU A 213 -19.64 15.27 5.18
C LEU A 213 -20.48 15.63 6.40
N GLN A 214 -21.16 14.62 6.93
CA GLN A 214 -21.85 14.75 8.19
C GLN A 214 -20.86 15.10 9.31
N ARG A 215 -21.31 15.96 10.23
CA ARG A 215 -20.54 16.35 11.40
C ARG A 215 -20.87 15.40 12.56
N LEU A 216 -19.84 14.99 13.29
CA LEU A 216 -20.02 14.30 14.56
C LEU A 216 -20.15 15.34 15.67
N SER A 217 -21.19 15.23 16.49
CA SER A 217 -21.33 16.07 17.67
C SER A 217 -20.35 15.63 18.75
N ARG A 218 -20.09 16.50 19.74
CA ARG A 218 -19.28 16.12 20.91
C ARG A 218 -19.87 14.92 21.67
N GLY A 219 -21.21 14.77 21.66
CA GLY A 219 -21.88 13.61 22.24
C GLY A 219 -21.59 12.33 21.46
N ASP A 220 -21.50 12.41 20.13
CA ASP A 220 -21.15 11.26 19.28
C ASP A 220 -19.71 10.82 19.55
N LEU A 221 -18.76 11.75 19.58
CA LEU A 221 -17.36 11.47 19.90
C LEU A 221 -17.22 10.76 21.25
N ARG A 222 -17.94 11.25 22.28
CA ARG A 222 -17.93 10.62 23.60
C ARG A 222 -18.50 9.19 23.58
N ARG A 223 -19.61 8.97 22.85
CA ARG A 223 -20.19 7.62 22.72
C ARG A 223 -19.25 6.67 21.98
N ILE A 224 -18.52 7.15 20.98
CA ILE A 224 -17.51 6.37 20.26
C ILE A 224 -16.34 6.04 21.19
N GLU A 225 -15.87 7.00 21.98
CA GLU A 225 -14.81 6.80 22.98
C GLU A 225 -15.21 5.74 24.01
N ASP A 226 -16.42 5.86 24.59
CA ASP A 226 -16.96 4.91 25.56
C ASP A 226 -17.08 3.50 24.94
N PHE A 227 -17.58 3.41 23.69
CA PHE A 227 -17.69 2.15 22.95
C PHE A 227 -16.33 1.45 22.74
N ILE A 228 -15.31 2.16 22.24
CA ILE A 228 -13.97 1.60 22.03
C ILE A 228 -13.36 1.15 23.37
N ARG A 229 -13.60 1.91 24.44
CA ARG A 229 -13.07 1.62 25.79
C ARG A 229 -13.64 0.32 26.37
N GLU A 230 -14.90 0.00 26.06
CA GLU A 230 -15.60 -1.19 26.54
C GLU A 230 -15.19 -2.46 25.77
N GLN A 231 -14.54 -2.34 24.61
CA GLN A 231 -14.09 -3.48 23.83
C GLN A 231 -12.86 -4.19 24.46
N PRO A 232 -12.77 -5.54 24.41
CA PRO A 232 -11.64 -6.29 24.95
C PRO A 232 -10.28 -5.89 24.38
N GLU A 233 -10.21 -5.64 23.06
CA GLU A 233 -8.98 -5.29 22.35
C GLU A 233 -8.75 -3.78 22.20
N ARG A 234 -9.72 -2.97 22.69
CA ARG A 234 -9.77 -1.51 22.56
C ARG A 234 -9.62 -1.01 21.12
N ILE A 235 -10.20 -1.72 20.16
CA ILE A 235 -10.31 -1.29 18.77
C ILE A 235 -11.77 -1.33 18.36
N ALA A 236 -12.14 -0.62 17.31
CA ALA A 236 -13.46 -0.71 16.68
C ALA A 236 -13.32 -0.44 15.19
N THR A 237 -14.14 -1.11 14.38
CA THR A 237 -14.24 -0.81 12.95
C THR A 237 -15.11 0.42 12.70
N ASP A 238 -14.88 1.11 11.59
CA ASP A 238 -15.77 2.19 11.13
C ASP A 238 -17.21 1.71 10.92
N VAL A 239 -17.39 0.46 10.50
CA VAL A 239 -18.67 -0.23 10.36
C VAL A 239 -19.39 -0.36 11.72
N GLU A 240 -18.72 -0.89 12.74
CA GLU A 240 -19.28 -1.00 14.10
C GLU A 240 -19.62 0.38 14.67
N ILE A 241 -18.73 1.36 14.50
CA ILE A 241 -18.99 2.74 14.94
C ILE A 241 -20.24 3.32 14.25
N ALA A 242 -20.35 3.17 12.93
CA ALA A 242 -21.48 3.71 12.19
C ALA A 242 -22.81 3.02 12.54
N GLN A 243 -22.81 1.70 12.73
CA GLN A 243 -24.02 0.93 12.99
C GLN A 243 -24.43 0.95 14.46
N ASP A 244 -23.50 0.59 15.36
CA ASP A 244 -23.82 0.32 16.76
C ASP A 244 -23.81 1.60 17.61
N VAL A 245 -22.95 2.56 17.27
CA VAL A 245 -22.87 3.83 17.99
C VAL A 245 -23.74 4.89 17.33
N LEU A 246 -23.62 5.07 16.01
CA LEU A 246 -24.34 6.13 15.29
C LEU A 246 -25.73 5.70 14.78
N GLY A 247 -26.06 4.40 14.80
CA GLY A 247 -27.39 3.89 14.44
C GLY A 247 -27.69 3.95 12.93
N ILE A 248 -26.66 4.05 12.09
CA ILE A 248 -26.82 4.18 10.64
C ILE A 248 -26.93 2.80 10.01
N ARG A 249 -28.00 2.57 9.25
CA ARG A 249 -28.26 1.27 8.62
C ARG A 249 -27.39 1.10 7.37
N PRO A 250 -26.89 -0.12 7.08
CA PRO A 250 -26.11 -0.41 5.87
C PRO A 250 -26.81 -0.07 4.54
N ASN A 251 -28.14 -0.07 4.54
CA ASN A 251 -28.95 0.23 3.35
C ASN A 251 -29.34 1.72 3.21
N ALA A 252 -28.87 2.58 4.11
CA ALA A 252 -29.10 4.01 4.02
C ALA A 252 -28.33 4.60 2.83
N ALA A 253 -28.93 5.57 2.12
CA ALA A 253 -28.33 6.16 0.93
C ALA A 253 -27.02 6.92 1.21
N ASP A 254 -26.87 7.39 2.45
CA ASP A 254 -25.72 8.12 2.98
C ASP A 254 -24.73 7.24 3.76
N TYR A 255 -24.94 5.91 3.81
CA TYR A 255 -24.11 5.00 4.60
C TYR A 255 -22.61 5.08 4.24
N ALA A 256 -22.28 5.05 2.95
CA ALA A 256 -20.89 5.16 2.50
C ALA A 256 -20.27 6.53 2.86
N SER A 257 -21.04 7.62 2.71
CA SER A 257 -20.63 8.96 3.12
C SER A 257 -20.42 9.05 4.63
N MET A 258 -21.19 8.31 5.43
CA MET A 258 -21.01 8.23 6.87
C MET A 258 -19.73 7.49 7.24
N LEU A 259 -19.43 6.33 6.63
CA LEU A 259 -18.16 5.63 6.91
C LEU A 259 -16.96 6.54 6.62
N PHE A 260 -17.00 7.25 5.49
CA PHE A 260 -16.00 8.27 5.19
C PHE A 260 -15.95 9.36 6.27
N ALA A 261 -17.11 9.88 6.68
CA ALA A 261 -17.19 10.92 7.71
C ALA A 261 -16.64 10.44 9.06
N VAL A 262 -16.89 9.21 9.48
CA VAL A 262 -16.31 8.61 10.69
C VAL A 262 -14.79 8.63 10.59
N ASN A 263 -14.23 8.08 9.52
CA ASN A 263 -12.78 8.02 9.35
C ASN A 263 -12.13 9.41 9.29
N TYR A 264 -12.72 10.34 8.54
CA TYR A 264 -12.19 11.68 8.43
C TYR A 264 -12.36 12.51 9.70
N ARG A 265 -13.48 12.41 10.42
CA ARG A 265 -13.74 13.23 11.61
C ARG A 265 -12.93 12.75 12.80
N LEU A 266 -12.79 11.45 13.01
CA LEU A 266 -11.96 10.91 14.08
C LEU A 266 -10.46 11.21 13.85
N SER A 267 -10.00 11.25 12.59
CA SER A 267 -8.60 11.60 12.30
C SER A 267 -8.24 13.05 12.64
N ARG A 268 -9.25 13.93 12.77
CA ARG A 268 -9.08 15.32 13.22
C ARG A 268 -8.99 15.46 14.74
N GLU A 269 -9.22 14.40 15.49
CA GLU A 269 -9.17 14.36 16.96
C GLU A 269 -8.05 13.41 17.46
N PRO A 270 -6.76 13.69 17.13
CA PRO A 270 -5.65 12.78 17.40
C PRO A 270 -5.26 12.66 18.88
N ARG A 271 -5.87 13.48 19.77
CA ARG A 271 -5.65 13.40 21.22
C ARG A 271 -6.52 12.32 21.85
N GLU A 272 -7.65 12.01 21.23
CA GLU A 272 -8.65 11.07 21.71
C GLU A 272 -8.60 9.76 20.93
N PHE A 273 -8.34 9.82 19.61
CA PHE A 273 -8.43 8.68 18.71
C PHE A 273 -7.13 8.45 17.94
N GLU A 274 -6.83 7.18 17.69
CA GLU A 274 -5.71 6.73 16.88
C GLU A 274 -6.23 5.85 15.74
N TYR A 275 -5.83 6.18 14.51
CA TYR A 275 -6.19 5.42 13.33
C TYR A 275 -5.25 4.24 13.13
N LEU A 276 -5.80 3.03 13.16
CA LEU A 276 -5.07 1.77 13.01
C LEU A 276 -5.59 0.93 11.83
N GLY A 277 -6.37 1.53 10.92
CA GLY A 277 -6.94 0.87 9.75
C GLY A 277 -6.11 1.02 8.47
N SER A 278 -6.68 0.69 7.32
CA SER A 278 -6.03 0.79 6.01
C SER A 278 -6.74 1.80 5.11
N ALA A 279 -6.17 2.10 3.94
CA ALA A 279 -6.78 3.00 2.95
C ALA A 279 -8.22 2.64 2.52
N THR A 280 -8.68 1.43 2.81
CA THR A 280 -9.99 0.93 2.42
C THR A 280 -10.88 0.52 3.59
N HIS A 281 -10.31 0.35 4.79
CA HIS A 281 -11.04 -0.20 5.95
C HIS A 281 -10.66 0.55 7.22
N GLY A 282 -11.65 1.20 7.84
CA GLY A 282 -11.44 1.99 9.04
C GLY A 282 -11.34 1.13 10.29
N VAL A 283 -10.23 1.27 11.02
CA VAL A 283 -10.06 0.70 12.36
C VAL A 283 -9.55 1.80 13.27
N TRP A 284 -10.20 1.95 14.41
CA TRP A 284 -9.98 3.03 15.36
C TRP A 284 -9.66 2.47 16.74
N SER A 285 -8.70 3.08 17.42
CA SER A 285 -8.44 2.87 18.83
C SER A 285 -8.48 4.20 19.57
N LEU A 286 -8.41 4.14 20.89
CA LEU A 286 -8.14 5.33 21.70
C LEU A 286 -6.68 5.74 21.52
N ALA A 287 -6.41 7.04 21.66
CA ALA A 287 -5.06 7.58 21.54
C ALA A 287 -4.08 6.90 22.50
N ASN A 288 -2.85 6.67 22.02
CA ASN A 288 -1.80 5.93 22.71
C ASN A 288 -2.19 4.47 22.96
N ALA A 289 -2.74 3.83 21.92
CA ALA A 289 -3.03 2.40 21.97
C ALA A 289 -1.74 1.63 22.32
N SER A 290 -1.88 0.55 23.08
CA SER A 290 -0.75 -0.34 23.35
C SER A 290 -0.20 -0.86 22.02
N ALA A 291 1.05 -0.55 21.75
CA ALA A 291 1.76 -1.07 20.59
C ALA A 291 1.88 -2.59 20.68
N ILE A 292 1.69 -3.27 19.56
CA ILE A 292 1.97 -4.71 19.45
C ILE A 292 3.43 -4.87 19.02
N GLY A 293 4.16 -5.76 19.70
CA GLY A 293 5.54 -6.08 19.36
C GLY A 293 6.35 -6.59 20.55
N THR A 294 7.65 -6.74 20.31
CA THR A 294 8.58 -7.27 21.31
C THR A 294 9.01 -6.21 22.33
N ALA A 295 9.24 -6.66 23.58
CA ALA A 295 9.88 -5.86 24.62
C ALA A 295 11.43 -5.91 24.55
N LYS A 296 11.99 -6.82 23.74
CA LYS A 296 13.43 -7.08 23.67
C LYS A 296 14.23 -5.96 22.98
N ARG A 297 13.58 -5.16 22.12
CA ARG A 297 14.19 -4.05 21.38
C ARG A 297 13.18 -2.96 21.13
N LYS A 298 13.58 -1.69 21.20
CA LYS A 298 12.62 -0.58 21.02
C LYS A 298 12.17 -0.52 19.56
N ALA A 299 10.91 -0.18 19.35
CA ALA A 299 10.35 0.00 18.01
C ALA A 299 11.14 0.99 17.13
N SER A 300 11.64 2.08 17.70
CA SER A 300 12.47 3.05 16.97
C SER A 300 13.82 2.49 16.53
N GLU A 301 14.37 1.53 17.27
CA GLU A 301 15.63 0.86 16.94
C GLU A 301 15.39 -0.17 15.84
N ILE A 302 14.33 -0.97 15.94
CA ILE A 302 13.94 -1.92 14.87
C ILE A 302 13.73 -1.19 13.53
N GLY A 303 12.99 -0.07 13.53
CA GLY A 303 12.83 0.73 12.32
C GLY A 303 14.15 1.33 11.82
N GLN A 304 15.10 1.64 12.70
CA GLN A 304 16.43 2.12 12.30
C GLN A 304 17.27 1.00 11.67
N ASP A 305 17.15 -0.23 12.17
CA ASP A 305 17.86 -1.40 11.64
C ASP A 305 17.34 -1.74 10.23
N TYR A 306 16.02 -1.69 10.03
CA TYR A 306 15.37 -1.83 8.72
C TYR A 306 15.46 -0.60 7.82
N ARG A 307 16.18 0.47 8.19
CA ARG A 307 16.41 1.63 7.29
C ARG A 307 16.93 1.18 5.92
N VAL A 308 17.71 0.10 5.88
CA VAL A 308 18.24 -0.49 4.65
C VAL A 308 17.17 -0.74 3.60
N LEU A 309 15.93 -1.07 4.00
CA LEU A 309 14.81 -1.30 3.09
C LEU A 309 14.33 -0.02 2.37
N LEU A 310 14.80 1.17 2.76
CA LEU A 310 14.52 2.41 2.03
C LEU A 310 15.44 2.58 0.82
N GLU A 311 16.61 1.95 0.85
CA GLU A 311 17.66 2.06 -0.18
C GLU A 311 17.72 0.79 -1.05
N TYR A 312 17.50 -0.39 -0.45
CA TYR A 312 17.63 -1.70 -1.06
C TYR A 312 16.27 -2.41 -1.19
N ASP A 313 15.28 -1.69 -1.71
CA ASP A 313 13.92 -2.19 -1.89
C ASP A 313 13.76 -2.84 -3.27
N TYR A 314 14.03 -4.13 -3.37
CA TYR A 314 13.89 -4.85 -4.64
C TYR A 314 12.48 -5.41 -4.78
N SER A 315 11.79 -5.06 -5.86
CA SER A 315 10.60 -5.79 -6.27
C SER A 315 11.01 -7.22 -6.67
N ALA A 316 10.68 -8.23 -5.88
CA ALA A 316 10.59 -9.56 -6.47
C ALA A 316 9.34 -9.58 -7.36
N GLU A 317 9.44 -10.22 -8.51
CA GLU A 317 8.22 -10.64 -9.21
C GLU A 317 7.49 -11.61 -8.26
N PRO A 318 6.24 -11.31 -7.86
CA PRO A 318 5.51 -12.20 -6.97
C PRO A 318 5.39 -13.57 -7.63
N ALA A 319 5.72 -14.63 -6.88
CA ALA A 319 5.59 -16.00 -7.37
C ALA A 319 4.14 -16.30 -7.79
N GLU A 320 3.18 -15.79 -6.99
CA GLU A 320 1.75 -15.76 -7.27
C GLU A 320 1.12 -14.45 -6.72
N GLU A 321 0.07 -13.96 -7.37
CA GLU A 321 -0.62 -12.74 -6.93
C GLU A 321 -1.27 -12.97 -5.55
N GLY A 322 -0.86 -12.18 -4.55
CA GLY A 322 -1.41 -12.30 -3.19
C GLY A 322 -0.66 -13.26 -2.26
N LEU A 323 0.41 -13.90 -2.74
CA LEU A 323 1.23 -14.86 -1.98
C LEU A 323 2.68 -14.37 -1.86
N VAL A 324 3.24 -14.46 -0.65
CA VAL A 324 4.65 -14.13 -0.39
C VAL A 324 5.32 -15.26 0.37
N GLU A 325 6.45 -15.74 -0.12
CA GLU A 325 7.34 -16.65 0.60
C GLU A 325 8.47 -15.84 1.27
N HIS A 326 8.80 -16.18 2.52
CA HIS A 326 9.81 -15.49 3.30
C HIS A 326 10.65 -16.47 4.13
N ILE A 327 11.97 -16.30 4.15
CA ILE A 327 12.87 -17.09 4.99
C ILE A 327 13.15 -16.32 6.28
N LEU A 328 12.78 -16.90 7.41
CA LEU A 328 12.90 -16.26 8.71
C LEU A 328 14.36 -16.14 9.14
N SER A 329 14.88 -14.92 9.26
CA SER A 329 16.24 -14.71 9.78
C SER A 329 16.31 -14.87 11.31
N TYR A 330 17.53 -14.98 11.86
CA TYR A 330 17.72 -15.03 13.31
C TYR A 330 17.21 -13.77 14.02
N TYR A 331 17.46 -12.59 13.43
CA TYR A 331 16.97 -11.31 13.94
C TYR A 331 15.43 -11.28 13.99
N GLU A 332 14.78 -11.67 12.91
CA GLU A 332 13.32 -11.72 12.78
C GLU A 332 12.70 -12.69 13.79
N TYR A 333 13.24 -13.89 13.90
CA TYR A 333 12.84 -14.88 14.89
C TYR A 333 12.95 -14.33 16.32
N THR A 334 14.10 -13.74 16.66
CA THR A 334 14.40 -13.28 18.03
C THR A 334 13.48 -12.16 18.48
N TYR A 335 13.13 -11.25 17.55
CA TYR A 335 12.34 -10.05 17.82
C TYR A 335 10.87 -10.18 17.40
N GLY A 336 10.46 -11.28 16.78
CA GLY A 336 9.07 -11.49 16.36
C GLY A 336 8.61 -10.48 15.31
N VAL A 337 9.47 -10.20 14.34
CA VAL A 337 9.25 -9.17 13.31
C VAL A 337 9.44 -9.71 11.89
N LEU A 338 8.81 -9.04 10.92
CA LEU A 338 9.06 -9.24 9.49
C LEU A 338 9.41 -7.89 8.82
N PRO A 339 10.26 -7.88 7.79
CA PRO A 339 10.55 -6.66 7.03
C PRO A 339 9.30 -6.19 6.27
N PHE A 340 9.14 -4.88 6.07
CA PHE A 340 8.15 -4.35 5.12
C PHE A 340 8.83 -3.98 3.80
N ASP A 341 9.45 -4.99 3.20
CA ASP A 341 10.08 -4.92 1.88
C ASP A 341 9.03 -4.90 0.75
N ALA A 342 9.48 -4.77 -0.49
CA ALA A 342 8.59 -4.74 -1.65
C ALA A 342 7.70 -5.99 -1.76
N ASN A 343 8.18 -7.16 -1.35
CA ASN A 343 7.45 -8.42 -1.43
C ASN A 343 6.25 -8.38 -0.48
N LEU A 344 6.48 -8.13 0.80
CA LEU A 344 5.40 -8.03 1.77
C LEU A 344 4.50 -6.82 1.49
N ARG A 345 5.06 -5.71 1.03
CA ARG A 345 4.27 -4.53 0.65
C ARG A 345 3.27 -4.81 -0.48
N SER A 346 3.55 -5.75 -1.37
CA SER A 346 2.65 -6.10 -2.48
C SER A 346 1.28 -6.63 -2.01
N ILE A 347 1.24 -7.28 -0.85
CA ILE A 347 0.02 -7.89 -0.29
C ILE A 347 -0.55 -7.14 0.93
N MET A 348 0.31 -6.38 1.60
CA MET A 348 -0.01 -5.66 2.83
C MET A 348 -0.87 -4.40 2.59
N PRO A 349 -1.57 -3.90 3.62
CA PRO A 349 -2.44 -2.75 3.47
C PRO A 349 -1.63 -1.46 3.32
N MET A 350 -2.16 -0.53 2.52
CA MET A 350 -1.61 0.82 2.38
C MET A 350 -2.18 1.76 3.47
N PRO A 351 -1.44 2.81 3.87
CA PRO A 351 -1.91 3.77 4.86
C PRO A 351 -3.12 4.55 4.33
N GLY A 352 -4.12 4.76 5.19
CA GLY A 352 -5.29 5.59 4.88
C GLY A 352 -5.07 7.09 5.06
N PHE A 353 -4.08 7.50 5.85
CA PHE A 353 -3.68 8.90 6.02
C PHE A 353 -2.18 9.07 5.87
N LYS A 354 -1.76 10.27 5.43
CA LYS A 354 -0.34 10.59 5.19
C LYS A 354 0.53 10.43 6.45
N ASP A 355 0.00 10.81 7.61
CA ASP A 355 0.73 10.80 8.88
C ASP A 355 0.51 9.50 9.67
N GLN A 356 -0.13 8.50 9.07
CA GLN A 356 -0.39 7.22 9.70
C GLN A 356 0.92 6.45 9.90
N ARG A 357 1.15 6.01 11.15
CA ARG A 357 2.39 5.32 11.53
C ARG A 357 2.27 3.80 11.54
N ALA A 358 1.07 3.29 11.77
CA ALA A 358 0.85 1.86 11.90
C ALA A 358 -0.57 1.47 11.51
N VAL A 359 -0.75 0.18 11.21
CA VAL A 359 -2.02 -0.49 10.97
C VAL A 359 -2.02 -1.81 11.73
N ARG A 360 -3.16 -2.18 12.32
CA ARG A 360 -3.31 -3.50 12.94
C ARG A 360 -3.75 -4.51 11.89
N ILE A 361 -3.15 -5.69 11.92
CA ILE A 361 -3.45 -6.79 11.02
C ILE A 361 -3.56 -8.07 11.83
N THR A 362 -4.32 -9.02 11.30
CA THR A 362 -4.51 -10.33 11.92
C THR A 362 -3.86 -11.39 11.02
N PHE A 363 -3.00 -12.23 11.60
CA PHE A 363 -2.57 -13.47 10.98
C PHE A 363 -3.36 -14.63 11.55
N GLU A 364 -3.82 -15.53 10.69
CA GLU A 364 -4.38 -16.82 11.06
C GLU A 364 -3.46 -17.91 10.54
N SER A 365 -3.11 -18.87 11.38
CA SER A 365 -2.39 -20.06 10.93
C SER A 365 -3.37 -21.25 10.85
N PRO A 366 -3.79 -21.68 9.65
CA PRO A 366 -4.69 -22.83 9.48
C PRO A 366 -4.14 -24.12 10.09
N GLN A 367 -2.82 -24.22 10.22
CA GLN A 367 -2.10 -25.42 10.64
C GLN A 367 -2.06 -25.61 12.17
N THR A 368 -2.12 -24.51 12.93
CA THR A 368 -2.19 -24.52 14.40
C THR A 368 -3.57 -24.13 14.91
N GLY A 369 -4.38 -23.43 14.10
CA GLY A 369 -5.64 -22.81 14.50
C GLY A 369 -5.43 -21.53 15.32
N GLU A 370 -4.21 -21.00 15.37
CA GLU A 370 -3.88 -19.81 16.14
C GLU A 370 -4.19 -18.55 15.32
N THR A 371 -4.71 -17.54 16.01
CA THR A 371 -4.89 -16.19 15.50
C THR A 371 -3.96 -15.25 16.24
N VAL A 372 -3.12 -14.53 15.50
CA VAL A 372 -2.09 -13.64 16.02
C VAL A 372 -2.40 -12.21 15.58
N GLN A 373 -2.58 -11.32 16.56
CA GLN A 373 -2.65 -9.88 16.31
C GLN A 373 -1.25 -9.34 16.08
N ALA A 374 -1.09 -8.58 14.99
CA ALA A 374 0.17 -7.96 14.61
C ALA A 374 -0.03 -6.48 14.24
N GLU A 375 1.06 -5.73 14.26
CA GLU A 375 1.08 -4.32 13.92
C GLU A 375 2.11 -4.10 12.81
N LEU A 376 1.61 -3.71 11.64
CA LEU A 376 2.46 -3.22 10.55
C LEU A 376 2.76 -1.75 10.80
N ARG A 377 4.05 -1.44 10.91
CA ARG A 377 4.57 -0.08 11.04
C ARG A 377 5.09 0.41 9.70
N PHE A 378 4.53 1.51 9.23
CA PHE A 378 4.94 2.11 7.97
C PHE A 378 6.32 2.77 8.08
N PRO A 379 7.10 2.82 6.98
CA PRO A 379 8.36 3.54 6.96
C PRO A 379 8.12 5.03 7.24
N THR A 380 8.98 5.63 8.07
CA THR A 380 8.86 7.04 8.48
C THR A 380 10.22 7.73 8.50
N GLY A 381 10.39 8.76 7.66
CA GLY A 381 11.64 9.51 7.56
C GLY A 381 12.83 8.60 7.25
N ASN A 382 13.71 8.39 8.23
CA ASN A 382 14.92 7.57 8.10
C ASN A 382 14.80 6.17 8.72
N ARG A 383 13.57 5.67 8.89
CA ARG A 383 13.26 4.35 9.47
C ARG A 383 12.49 3.52 8.47
N GLY A 384 12.92 2.27 8.28
CA GLY A 384 12.21 1.28 7.49
C GLY A 384 10.93 0.79 8.16
N GLY A 385 10.02 0.26 7.35
CA GLY A 385 8.81 -0.39 7.83
C GLY A 385 9.05 -1.83 8.25
N TYR A 386 8.20 -2.35 9.13
CA TYR A 386 8.25 -3.73 9.60
C TYR A 386 6.91 -4.13 10.23
N ILE A 387 6.67 -5.44 10.31
CA ILE A 387 5.53 -6.04 11.01
C ILE A 387 6.02 -6.57 12.36
N ALA A 388 5.27 -6.37 13.42
CA ALA A 388 5.60 -6.84 14.76
C ALA A 388 4.44 -7.60 15.41
N GLY A 389 4.76 -8.50 16.35
CA GLY A 389 3.76 -9.26 17.11
C GLY A 389 3.83 -10.78 16.91
N LEU A 390 4.83 -11.27 16.18
CA LEU A 390 4.95 -12.68 15.80
C LEU A 390 5.85 -13.49 16.75
N GLU A 391 6.35 -12.88 17.82
CA GLU A 391 7.34 -13.47 18.73
C GLU A 391 6.87 -14.80 19.34
N THR A 392 5.65 -14.84 19.88
CA THR A 392 5.09 -16.04 20.49
C THR A 392 4.88 -17.15 19.46
N PHE A 393 4.27 -16.82 18.32
CA PHE A 393 4.03 -17.77 17.24
C PHE A 393 5.35 -18.39 16.74
N TYR A 394 6.39 -17.58 16.57
CA TYR A 394 7.71 -18.06 16.16
C TYR A 394 8.34 -18.97 17.20
N ALA A 395 8.32 -18.57 18.48
CA ALA A 395 8.91 -19.35 19.56
C ALA A 395 8.26 -20.74 19.75
N GLU A 396 6.96 -20.85 19.45
CA GLU A 396 6.19 -22.08 19.61
C GLU A 396 6.25 -23.00 18.39
N ASN A 397 6.34 -22.43 17.18
CA ASN A 397 6.14 -23.19 15.94
C ASN A 397 7.37 -23.29 15.03
N LEU A 398 8.33 -22.36 15.13
CA LEU A 398 9.39 -22.15 14.14
C LEU A 398 10.80 -22.04 14.74
N ILE A 399 11.79 -21.97 13.86
CA ILE A 399 13.19 -21.67 14.17
C ILE A 399 13.77 -20.69 13.13
N PRO A 400 14.92 -20.04 13.40
CA PRO A 400 15.66 -19.34 12.36
C PRO A 400 15.96 -20.25 11.16
N GLY A 401 15.71 -19.73 9.96
CA GLY A 401 15.77 -20.43 8.68
C GLY A 401 14.46 -21.06 8.23
N ALA A 402 13.39 -21.01 9.03
CA ALA A 402 12.08 -21.52 8.62
C ALA A 402 11.54 -20.76 7.39
N VAL A 403 10.93 -21.51 6.46
CA VAL A 403 10.26 -20.93 5.30
C VAL A 403 8.79 -20.70 5.65
N LEU A 404 8.39 -19.43 5.56
CA LEU A 404 7.06 -18.93 5.84
C LEU A 404 6.36 -18.58 4.53
N THR A 405 5.05 -18.82 4.48
CA THR A 405 4.18 -18.38 3.41
C THR A 405 3.10 -17.48 3.99
N ILE A 406 2.93 -16.30 3.39
CA ILE A 406 1.95 -15.31 3.80
C ILE A 406 1.00 -15.06 2.64
N GLU A 407 -0.29 -15.28 2.88
CA GLU A 407 -1.33 -15.15 1.86
C GLU A 407 -2.34 -14.07 2.26
N LYS A 408 -2.73 -13.26 1.28
CA LYS A 408 -3.81 -12.29 1.43
C LYS A 408 -5.17 -12.98 1.34
N THR A 409 -6.04 -12.74 2.33
CA THR A 409 -7.41 -13.27 2.31
C THR A 409 -8.41 -12.28 1.69
N ASP A 410 -9.63 -12.76 1.47
CA ASP A 410 -10.79 -11.90 1.13
C ASP A 410 -11.18 -10.97 2.28
N GLN A 411 -10.79 -11.30 3.52
CA GLN A 411 -11.08 -10.49 4.69
C GLN A 411 -10.05 -9.35 4.82
N PRO A 412 -10.49 -8.10 4.97
CA PRO A 412 -9.58 -6.96 5.03
C PRO A 412 -8.66 -7.00 6.24
N GLN A 413 -7.36 -6.78 6.06
CA GLN A 413 -6.37 -6.81 7.15
C GLN A 413 -6.22 -8.19 7.81
N HIS A 414 -6.79 -9.25 7.22
CA HIS A 414 -6.61 -10.64 7.63
C HIS A 414 -5.75 -11.38 6.61
N TYR A 415 -4.76 -12.11 7.11
CA TYR A 415 -3.74 -12.80 6.33
C TYR A 415 -3.58 -14.23 6.85
N LEU A 416 -3.27 -15.17 5.96
CA LEU A 416 -2.84 -16.51 6.37
C LEU A 416 -1.34 -16.53 6.59
N LEU A 417 -0.91 -17.22 7.64
CA LEU A 417 0.51 -17.49 7.95
C LEU A 417 0.73 -19.00 8.03
N GLU A 418 1.41 -19.53 7.03
CA GLU A 418 1.66 -20.96 6.86
C GLU A 418 3.15 -21.27 6.84
N TYR A 419 3.50 -22.51 7.14
CA TYR A 419 4.86 -23.04 7.02
C TYR A 419 4.81 -24.54 6.69
N PHE A 420 5.77 -25.07 5.94
CA PHE A 420 5.76 -26.50 5.63
C PHE A 420 6.19 -27.32 6.84
N ARG A 421 5.36 -28.29 7.26
CA ARG A 421 5.73 -29.22 8.34
C ARG A 421 6.51 -30.41 7.81
N VAL A 422 7.60 -30.75 8.49
CA VAL A 422 8.49 -31.87 8.15
C VAL A 422 8.63 -32.83 9.33
N SER A 423 9.29 -33.98 9.10
CA SER A 423 9.65 -34.89 10.18
C SER A 423 10.57 -34.18 11.18
N GLY A 424 10.36 -34.44 12.47
CA GLY A 424 11.14 -33.82 13.54
C GLY A 424 12.63 -34.00 13.35
N GLU A 425 13.37 -32.89 13.42
CA GLU A 425 14.82 -32.86 13.35
C GLU A 425 15.41 -32.29 14.63
N ASP A 426 16.48 -32.94 15.12
CA ASP A 426 17.22 -32.52 16.32
C ASP A 426 18.55 -31.88 15.93
N ARG A 427 18.68 -30.58 16.17
CA ARG A 427 19.96 -29.86 16.00
C ARG A 427 20.27 -29.03 17.24
N LYS A 428 21.55 -28.73 17.45
CA LYS A 428 21.96 -27.73 18.43
C LYS A 428 22.01 -26.36 17.75
N LEU A 429 21.05 -25.51 18.07
CA LEU A 429 20.85 -24.21 17.42
C LEU A 429 21.33 -23.06 18.28
N LEU A 430 21.77 -22.00 17.62
CA LEU A 430 22.15 -20.74 18.25
C LEU A 430 20.96 -20.15 19.01
N ALA A 431 21.19 -19.72 20.24
CA ALA A 431 20.23 -18.99 21.05
C ALA A 431 20.96 -17.92 21.89
N LEU A 432 20.27 -16.83 22.22
CA LEU A 432 20.79 -15.83 23.15
C LEU A 432 20.42 -16.24 24.59
N ASP A 433 21.42 -16.45 25.45
CA ASP A 433 21.20 -16.54 26.89
C ASP A 433 21.01 -15.12 27.44
N GLU A 434 19.76 -14.70 27.57
CA GLU A 434 19.39 -13.36 28.07
C GLU A 434 19.96 -13.06 29.47
N LYS A 435 20.18 -14.08 30.31
CA LYS A 435 20.74 -13.89 31.66
C LYS A 435 22.23 -13.59 31.61
N LYS A 436 22.95 -14.21 30.67
CA LYS A 436 24.41 -14.03 30.52
C LYS A 436 24.78 -12.98 29.47
N GLY A 437 23.83 -12.59 28.61
CA GLY A 437 24.07 -11.70 27.47
C GLY A 437 25.05 -12.30 26.46
N LYS A 438 24.99 -13.62 26.26
CA LYS A 438 25.91 -14.37 25.40
C LYS A 438 25.18 -15.39 24.55
N TYR A 439 25.71 -15.64 23.36
CA TYR A 439 25.24 -16.69 22.49
C TYR A 439 25.65 -18.08 23.01
N VAL A 440 24.71 -19.02 22.96
CA VAL A 440 24.87 -20.42 23.39
C VAL A 440 24.17 -21.34 22.41
N PHE A 441 24.67 -22.57 22.26
CA PHE A 441 23.99 -23.59 21.46
C PHE A 441 23.10 -24.45 22.37
N ARG A 442 21.82 -24.60 21.98
CA ARG A 442 20.85 -25.41 22.71
C ARG A 442 20.30 -26.52 21.82
N PRO A 443 20.14 -27.75 22.33
CA PRO A 443 19.41 -28.80 21.62
C PRO A 443 17.96 -28.35 21.39
N THR A 444 17.55 -28.34 20.13
CA THR A 444 16.21 -27.92 19.69
C THR A 444 15.68 -28.96 18.71
N THR A 445 14.50 -29.48 19.01
CA THR A 445 13.71 -30.31 18.11
C THR A 445 12.71 -29.41 17.39
N PHE A 446 12.68 -29.44 16.06
CA PHE A 446 11.75 -28.65 15.27
C PHE A 446 11.10 -29.46 14.15
N TYR A 447 9.94 -29.01 13.68
CA TYR A 447 9.08 -29.73 12.73
C TYR A 447 8.69 -28.87 11.52
N CYS A 448 9.45 -27.81 11.24
CA CYS A 448 9.23 -26.91 10.11
C CYS A 448 10.33 -27.08 9.04
N ALA A 449 9.97 -26.89 7.77
CA ALA A 449 10.92 -26.86 6.68
C ALA A 449 11.79 -25.62 6.82
N THR A 450 13.09 -25.80 6.62
CA THR A 450 14.07 -24.74 6.75
C THR A 450 14.96 -24.66 5.52
N GLN A 451 15.41 -23.45 5.23
CA GLN A 451 16.55 -23.24 4.36
C GLN A 451 17.83 -23.42 5.19
N ASP A 452 18.59 -24.46 4.87
CA ASP A 452 19.75 -24.90 5.66
C ASP A 452 20.80 -23.78 5.84
N GLU A 453 20.97 -22.89 4.86
CA GLU A 453 21.92 -21.78 4.93
C GLU A 453 21.62 -20.80 6.07
N PHE A 454 20.35 -20.68 6.50
CA PHE A 454 19.92 -19.81 7.59
C PHE A 454 19.78 -20.54 8.93
N VAL A 455 19.96 -21.87 8.96
CA VAL A 455 19.96 -22.66 10.20
C VAL A 455 21.31 -22.55 10.90
N LEU A 456 21.39 -21.66 11.88
CA LEU A 456 22.60 -21.38 12.67
C LEU A 456 22.88 -22.49 13.70
N SER A 457 23.48 -23.58 13.25
CA SER A 457 23.85 -24.74 14.08
C SER A 457 25.28 -24.67 14.61
N GLU A 458 25.55 -25.40 15.71
CA GLU A 458 26.88 -25.52 16.31
C GLU A 458 27.95 -25.97 15.28
N ASN A 459 27.57 -26.83 14.33
CA ASN A 459 28.49 -27.34 13.31
C ASN A 459 28.84 -26.30 12.22
N ARG A 460 27.91 -25.39 11.92
CA ARG A 460 28.11 -24.38 10.86
C ARG A 460 28.78 -23.11 11.37
N VAL A 461 28.38 -22.65 12.56
CA VAL A 461 28.84 -21.37 13.12
C VAL A 461 29.39 -21.49 14.55
N PRO A 462 30.32 -22.43 14.82
CA PRO A 462 30.76 -22.78 16.18
C PRO A 462 31.35 -21.59 16.97
N ARG A 463 31.98 -20.62 16.27
CA ARG A 463 32.64 -19.47 16.90
C ARG A 463 31.68 -18.43 17.48
N PHE A 464 30.38 -18.56 17.26
CA PHE A 464 29.39 -17.77 18.00
C PHE A 464 29.29 -18.18 19.48
N ALA A 465 29.72 -19.38 19.87
CA ALA A 465 29.65 -19.82 21.26
C ALA A 465 30.36 -18.83 22.19
N ASP A 466 29.70 -18.47 23.29
CA ASP A 466 30.19 -17.56 24.34
C ASP A 466 30.50 -16.11 23.91
N GLN A 467 30.21 -15.76 22.65
CA GLN A 467 30.29 -14.39 22.14
C GLN A 467 29.12 -13.56 22.67
N LYS A 468 29.35 -12.25 22.79
CA LYS A 468 28.28 -11.30 23.11
C LYS A 468 27.69 -10.73 21.81
N PRO A 469 26.40 -10.34 21.80
CA PRO A 469 25.87 -9.47 20.75
C PRO A 469 26.76 -8.23 20.59
N LEU A 470 26.87 -7.75 19.35
CA LEU A 470 27.58 -6.50 19.08
C LEU A 470 26.93 -5.34 19.83
N ASP A 471 27.74 -4.35 20.21
CA ASP A 471 27.22 -3.13 20.81
C ASP A 471 26.49 -2.26 19.78
N GLU A 472 25.60 -1.38 20.24
CA GLU A 472 24.75 -0.57 19.36
C GLU A 472 25.52 0.38 18.45
N ARG A 473 26.76 0.77 18.79
CA ARG A 473 27.57 1.58 17.89
C ARG A 473 28.02 0.73 16.71
N SER A 474 28.59 -0.44 16.98
CA SER A 474 29.05 -1.37 15.95
C SER A 474 27.91 -1.83 15.05
N LYS A 475 26.73 -2.12 15.60
CA LYS A 475 25.54 -2.49 14.82
C LYS A 475 25.13 -1.42 13.79
N ARG A 476 25.33 -0.13 14.07
CA ARG A 476 24.95 0.94 13.12
C ARG A 476 25.81 0.99 11.86
N HIS A 477 26.97 0.34 11.89
CA HIS A 477 27.99 0.30 10.85
C HIS A 477 27.98 -1.08 10.17
N PRO A 478 27.27 -1.26 9.04
CA PRO A 478 27.15 -2.55 8.38
C PRO A 478 28.51 -3.22 8.09
N GLU A 479 29.53 -2.43 7.74
CA GLU A 479 30.89 -2.90 7.50
C GLU A 479 31.51 -3.59 8.73
N GLN A 480 31.23 -3.08 9.94
CA GLN A 480 31.72 -3.68 11.19
C GLN A 480 30.94 -4.96 11.53
N VAL A 481 29.64 -5.00 11.21
CA VAL A 481 28.83 -6.21 11.37
C VAL A 481 29.31 -7.31 10.44
N ILE A 482 29.65 -6.96 9.20
CA ILE A 482 30.17 -7.90 8.18
C ILE A 482 31.55 -8.44 8.61
N ALA A 483 32.45 -7.58 9.07
CA ALA A 483 33.74 -8.00 9.63
C ALA A 483 33.57 -9.00 10.79
N ALA A 484 32.67 -8.70 11.73
CA ALA A 484 32.36 -9.62 12.83
C ALA A 484 31.72 -10.94 12.33
N ALA A 485 30.93 -10.90 11.26
CA ALA A 485 30.35 -12.10 10.63
C ALA A 485 31.46 -13.00 10.05
N PHE A 486 32.47 -12.45 9.37
CA PHE A 486 33.63 -13.21 8.93
C PHE A 486 34.37 -13.88 10.08
N GLU A 487 34.66 -13.15 11.15
CA GLU A 487 35.39 -13.70 12.30
C GLU A 487 34.63 -14.86 12.98
N ARG A 488 33.29 -14.81 12.95
CA ARG A 488 32.42 -15.79 13.62
C ARG A 488 31.95 -16.95 12.74
N ALA A 489 31.86 -16.76 11.42
CA ALA A 489 31.38 -17.78 10.48
C ALA A 489 32.43 -18.20 9.45
N GLY A 490 33.27 -17.28 8.96
CA GLY A 490 34.19 -17.53 7.84
C GLY A 490 35.45 -18.31 8.22
N GLU A 491 35.87 -19.28 7.42
CA GLU A 491 37.04 -20.14 7.66
C GLU A 491 38.34 -19.32 7.68
N ASN A 492 39.19 -19.51 8.71
CA ASN A 492 40.52 -18.87 8.71
C ASN A 492 41.46 -19.67 7.79
N VAL A 493 41.84 -19.07 6.67
CA VAL A 493 42.72 -19.67 5.65
C VAL A 493 44.19 -19.36 5.86
N GLN A 494 44.54 -18.56 6.89
CA GLN A 494 45.90 -18.21 7.26
C GLN A 494 46.20 -18.58 8.72
N THR A 495 47.33 -18.09 9.23
CA THR A 495 47.79 -18.35 10.60
C THR A 495 47.01 -17.53 11.63
N SER A 496 47.00 -17.98 12.89
CA SER A 496 46.34 -17.23 13.97
C SER A 496 46.93 -15.83 14.22
N ASP A 497 48.22 -15.62 13.89
CA ASP A 497 48.92 -14.35 14.09
C ASP A 497 48.68 -13.33 12.95
N ASP A 498 48.21 -13.81 11.79
CA ASP A 498 47.85 -13.00 10.62
C ASP A 498 46.58 -13.62 10.01
N PRO A 499 45.42 -13.37 10.65
CA PRO A 499 44.19 -14.06 10.28
C PRO A 499 43.65 -13.53 8.94
N LYS A 500 43.22 -14.45 8.08
CA LYS A 500 42.47 -14.12 6.87
C LYS A 500 41.27 -15.05 6.78
N TYR A 501 40.08 -14.48 6.74
CA TYR A 501 38.84 -15.24 6.77
C TYR A 501 38.26 -15.37 5.37
N TYR A 502 37.75 -16.55 5.03
CA TYR A 502 37.06 -16.88 3.79
C TYR A 502 35.60 -17.25 4.11
N ALA A 503 34.63 -16.73 3.36
CA ALA A 503 33.24 -17.11 3.52
C ALA A 503 32.44 -16.92 2.24
N LEU A 504 31.39 -17.74 2.08
CA LEU A 504 30.36 -17.55 1.07
C LEU A 504 29.37 -16.47 1.52
N ILE A 505 28.74 -15.81 0.55
CA ILE A 505 27.76 -14.75 0.83
C ILE A 505 26.60 -15.22 1.70
N ALA A 506 26.11 -16.45 1.48
CA ALA A 506 24.98 -16.99 2.22
C ALA A 506 25.32 -17.20 3.71
N ASP A 507 26.53 -17.69 4.01
CA ASP A 507 27.00 -17.87 5.38
C ASP A 507 27.19 -16.51 6.08
N LEU A 508 27.76 -15.53 5.36
CA LEU A 508 27.93 -14.17 5.86
C LEU A 508 26.59 -13.50 6.12
N GLN A 509 25.63 -13.64 5.21
CA GLN A 509 24.30 -13.07 5.35
C GLN A 509 23.58 -13.66 6.57
N ALA A 510 23.59 -14.99 6.72
CA ALA A 510 22.98 -15.64 7.88
C ALA A 510 23.64 -15.19 9.21
N ALA A 511 24.97 -15.09 9.24
CA ALA A 511 25.73 -14.66 10.41
C ALA A 511 25.55 -13.17 10.74
N ALA A 512 25.52 -12.30 9.73
CA ALA A 512 25.31 -10.86 9.89
C ALA A 512 23.89 -10.55 10.37
N ASN A 513 22.90 -11.30 9.86
CA ASN A 513 21.49 -11.26 10.29
C ASN A 513 21.25 -11.75 11.73
N VAL A 514 22.28 -12.19 12.45
CA VAL A 514 22.19 -12.38 13.91
C VAL A 514 22.15 -11.03 14.64
N GLU A 515 22.83 -10.03 14.10
CA GLU A 515 23.05 -8.74 14.76
C GLU A 515 22.11 -7.65 14.26
N ARG A 516 21.85 -7.63 12.94
CA ARG A 516 20.88 -6.73 12.29
C ARG A 516 20.48 -7.23 10.90
N PRO A 517 19.34 -6.78 10.35
CA PRO A 517 18.95 -7.07 8.97
C PRO A 517 19.96 -6.51 7.96
N ILE A 518 20.52 -7.38 7.13
CA ILE A 518 21.40 -7.07 6.00
C ILE A 518 20.93 -7.90 4.79
N PRO A 519 20.35 -7.25 3.76
CA PRO A 519 20.08 -7.86 2.46
C PRO A 519 21.38 -8.30 1.76
N ALA A 520 21.28 -9.28 0.88
CA ALA A 520 22.43 -9.81 0.14
C ALA A 520 23.09 -8.73 -0.73
N GLU A 521 22.33 -7.78 -1.25
CA GLU A 521 22.79 -6.73 -2.15
C GLU A 521 23.61 -5.67 -1.39
N LEU A 522 23.14 -5.24 -0.22
CA LEU A 522 23.94 -4.38 0.67
C LEU A 522 25.26 -5.08 1.04
N LEU A 523 25.20 -6.39 1.31
CA LEU A 523 26.39 -7.18 1.60
C LEU A 523 27.36 -7.19 0.40
N ARG A 524 26.88 -7.46 -0.82
CA ARG A 524 27.70 -7.40 -2.06
C ARG A 524 28.31 -6.03 -2.27
N ASP A 525 27.51 -4.97 -2.14
CA ASP A 525 27.95 -3.60 -2.34
C ASP A 525 29.12 -3.26 -1.42
N ILE A 526 29.03 -3.60 -0.13
CA ILE A 526 30.10 -3.32 0.82
C ILE A 526 31.36 -4.15 0.52
N LEU A 527 31.19 -5.43 0.17
CA LEU A 527 32.31 -6.35 -0.06
C LEU A 527 33.08 -6.06 -1.35
N VAL A 528 32.43 -5.46 -2.35
CA VAL A 528 33.04 -5.11 -3.65
C VAL A 528 33.52 -3.66 -3.67
N ASN A 529 33.07 -2.81 -2.75
CA ASN A 529 33.42 -1.40 -2.73
C ASN A 529 34.87 -1.16 -2.29
N ASN A 530 35.64 -0.46 -3.14
CA ASN A 530 37.03 -0.10 -2.90
C ASN A 530 37.25 0.81 -1.67
N THR A 531 36.20 1.32 -1.03
CA THR A 531 36.32 2.07 0.23
C THR A 531 36.69 1.19 1.42
N HIS A 532 36.49 -0.13 1.33
CA HIS A 532 36.76 -1.11 2.39
C HIS A 532 37.87 -2.07 1.96
N PRO A 533 39.15 -1.66 1.99
CA PRO A 533 40.27 -2.49 1.55
C PRO A 533 40.46 -3.77 2.37
N GLU A 534 39.84 -3.85 3.55
CA GLU A 534 39.78 -5.05 4.39
C GLU A 534 39.01 -6.22 3.75
N PHE A 535 38.13 -5.96 2.77
CA PHE A 535 37.39 -6.98 2.03
C PHE A 535 37.97 -7.17 0.63
N SER A 536 37.95 -8.42 0.14
CA SER A 536 38.35 -8.73 -1.23
C SER A 536 37.56 -9.90 -1.80
N VAL A 537 37.22 -9.84 -3.08
CA VAL A 537 36.50 -10.91 -3.80
C VAL A 537 37.43 -12.09 -4.08
N ASP A 538 36.93 -13.32 -3.99
CA ASP A 538 37.60 -14.49 -4.56
C ASP A 538 37.31 -14.60 -6.05
N GLU A 539 38.33 -14.48 -6.90
CA GLU A 539 38.16 -14.60 -8.36
C GLU A 539 37.87 -16.06 -8.79
N SER A 540 38.09 -17.04 -7.92
CA SER A 540 37.96 -18.47 -8.26
C SER A 540 36.60 -19.07 -7.96
N THR A 541 35.86 -18.49 -7.00
CA THR A 541 34.58 -19.01 -6.52
C THR A 541 33.54 -17.90 -6.53
N GLU A 542 32.43 -18.11 -7.23
CA GLU A 542 31.32 -17.15 -7.25
C GLU A 542 30.75 -16.95 -5.84
N ASP A 543 30.43 -15.70 -5.50
CA ASP A 543 29.88 -15.30 -4.21
C ASP A 543 30.75 -15.65 -2.99
N ALA A 544 32.05 -15.85 -3.20
CA ALA A 544 33.02 -16.03 -2.14
C ALA A 544 33.87 -14.77 -1.94
N PHE A 545 34.16 -14.48 -0.67
CA PHE A 545 34.86 -13.28 -0.27
C PHE A 545 35.87 -13.57 0.83
N PHE A 546 36.86 -12.69 0.94
CA PHE A 546 37.84 -12.69 2.01
C PHE A 546 37.75 -11.42 2.86
N TYR A 547 38.08 -11.56 4.14
CA TYR A 547 38.29 -10.46 5.08
C TYR A 547 39.66 -10.59 5.74
N THR A 548 40.42 -9.49 5.74
CA THR A 548 41.70 -9.39 6.44
C THR A 548 41.57 -8.29 7.50
N PRO A 549 41.56 -8.62 8.80
CA PRO A 549 41.45 -7.63 9.86
C PRO A 549 42.56 -6.59 9.74
N THR A 550 42.18 -5.31 9.73
CA THR A 550 43.13 -4.21 9.82
C THR A 550 43.56 -4.02 11.27
N ALA A 551 44.87 -4.04 11.52
CA ALA A 551 45.48 -3.95 12.85
C ALA A 551 45.27 -2.61 13.56
#